data_AF-A0A914PYQ3-F1
#
_entry.id   AF-A0A914PYQ3-F1
#
_cell.length_a   1.000
_cell.length_b   1.000
_cell.length_c   1.000
_cell.angle_alpha   90.00
_cell.angle_beta   90.00
_cell.angle_gamma   90.00
#
_symmetry.space_group_name_H-M   'P 1'
#
loop_
_entity.id
_entity.type
_entity.pdbx_description
1 polymer ?
#
loop_
_entity_poly.entity_id
_entity_poly.type
_entity_poly.pdbx_seq_one_letter_code
_entity_poly.pdbx_strand_id
1 'polypeptide(L)' 'MTRENADADTYEQLINSFRILALGKPFITADEIRRELPPQEAEYCMHRMSRYHDSSAPPNSYDYSSFSRSLFSQ' A
#
# COMPACT_ATOMS: atom_id res chain seq x y z
N MET A 1 -20.77 17.54 12.20
CA MET A 1 -19.42 16.97 12.42
C MET A 1 -18.86 16.61 11.05
N THR A 2 -17.64 17.06 10.79
CA THR A 2 -17.00 17.27 9.49
C THR A 2 -16.65 15.95 8.79
N ARG A 3 -16.98 15.86 7.49
CA ARG A 3 -16.72 14.69 6.63
C ARG A 3 -15.23 14.36 6.47
N GLU A 4 -14.36 15.32 6.77
CA GLU A 4 -12.89 15.20 6.70
C GLU A 4 -12.30 14.13 7.64
N ASN A 5 -12.98 13.76 8.73
CA ASN A 5 -12.44 12.79 9.69
C ASN A 5 -12.65 11.33 9.26
N ALA A 6 -13.57 11.06 8.33
CA ALA A 6 -13.88 9.70 7.87
C ALA A 6 -12.86 9.19 6.83
N ASP A 7 -12.43 10.07 5.92
CA ASP A 7 -11.43 9.74 4.90
C ASP A 7 -10.04 9.50 5.52
N ALA A 8 -9.68 10.27 6.55
CA ALA A 8 -8.43 10.07 7.30
C ALA A 8 -8.39 8.72 8.02
N ASP A 9 -9.48 8.34 8.71
CA ASP A 9 -9.59 7.04 9.39
C ASP A 9 -9.48 5.90 8.37
N THR A 10 -10.16 6.02 7.23
CA THR A 10 -10.13 4.99 6.18
C THR A 10 -8.75 4.86 5.52
N TYR A 11 -8.03 5.97 5.34
CA TYR A 11 -6.65 5.98 4.86
C TYR A 11 -5.72 5.26 5.84
N GLU A 12 -5.75 5.61 7.12
CA GLU A 12 -4.89 5.01 8.14
C GLU A 12 -5.17 3.51 8.28
N GLN A 13 -6.43 3.08 8.20
CA GLN A 13 -6.80 1.65 8.20
C GLN A 13 -6.21 0.90 7.01
N LEU A 14 -6.25 1.50 5.81
CA LEU A 14 -5.69 0.88 4.60
C LEU A 14 -4.16 0.77 4.70
N ILE A 15 -3.50 1.84 5.16
CA ILE A 15 -2.06 1.86 5.46
C ILE A 15 -1.70 0.77 6.47
N ASN A 16 -2.49 0.62 7.54
CA ASN A 16 -2.22 -0.35 8.58
C ASN A 16 -2.41 -1.78 8.08
N SER A 17 -3.44 -2.03 7.24
CA SER A 17 -3.63 -3.31 6.58
C SER A 17 -2.42 -3.69 5.72
N PHE A 18 -1.97 -2.80 4.83
CA PHE A 18 -0.78 -3.05 4.02
C PHE A 18 0.50 -3.22 4.85
N ARG A 19 0.66 -2.45 5.93
CA ARG A 19 1.79 -2.59 6.85
C ARG A 19 1.80 -3.98 7.51
N ILE A 20 0.64 -4.52 7.89
CA ILE A 20 0.55 -5.88 8.45
C ILE A 20 0.97 -6.91 7.40
N LEU A 21 0.50 -6.79 6.14
CA LEU A 21 0.90 -7.67 5.04
C LEU A 21 2.42 -7.59 4.76
N ALA A 22 2.99 -6.39 4.90
CA ALA A 22 4.42 -6.13 4.76
C ALA A 22 5.26 -6.52 6.00
N LEU A 23 4.67 -7.21 6.99
CA LEU A 23 5.32 -7.62 8.24
C LEU A 23 5.92 -6.43 9.02
N GLY A 24 5.24 -5.27 8.99
CA GLY A 24 5.65 -4.06 9.69
C GLY A 24 6.66 -3.19 8.92
N LYS A 25 7.07 -3.59 7.72
CA LYS A 25 7.99 -2.80 6.88
C LYS A 25 7.30 -1.55 6.33
N PRO A 26 8.05 -0.48 6.06
CA PRO A 26 7.53 0.73 5.42
C PRO A 26 7.30 0.57 3.90
N PHE A 27 7.59 -0.60 3.34
CA PHE A 27 7.40 -0.96 1.93
C PHE A 27 6.90 -2.40 1.85
N ILE A 28 6.26 -2.76 0.75
CA ILE A 28 5.84 -4.13 0.48
C ILE A 28 6.48 -4.64 -0.83
N THR A 29 6.85 -5.90 -0.90
CA THR A 29 7.42 -6.49 -2.13
C THR A 29 6.35 -7.15 -3.01
N ALA A 30 6.63 -7.28 -4.30
CA ALA A 30 5.75 -8.03 -5.21
C ALA A 30 5.45 -9.46 -4.71
N ASP A 31 6.42 -10.11 -4.07
CA ASP A 31 6.27 -11.46 -3.55
C ASP A 31 5.26 -11.50 -2.39
N GLU A 32 5.39 -10.57 -1.44
CA GLU A 32 4.46 -10.42 -0.32
C GLU A 32 3.03 -10.12 -0.80
N ILE A 33 2.88 -9.18 -1.74
CA ILE A 33 1.57 -8.87 -2.32
C ILE A 33 0.95 -10.12 -2.95
N ARG A 34 1.69 -10.89 -3.77
CA ARG A 34 1.16 -12.09 -4.46
C ARG A 34 0.85 -13.24 -3.51
N ARG A 35 1.52 -13.27 -2.37
CA ARG A 35 1.31 -14.30 -1.35
C ARG A 35 0.09 -14.01 -0.49
N GLU A 36 -0.14 -12.75 -0.15
CA GLU A 36 -1.22 -12.33 0.74
C GLU A 36 -2.52 -11.97 0.00
N LEU A 37 -2.43 -11.44 -1.23
CA LEU A 37 -3.57 -11.05 -2.04
C LEU A 37 -3.77 -12.01 -3.22
N PRO A 38 -5.01 -12.21 -3.68
CA PRO A 38 -5.27 -12.99 -4.88
C PRO A 38 -4.58 -12.35 -6.10
N PRO A 39 -4.22 -13.15 -7.11
CA PRO A 39 -3.38 -12.69 -8.23
C PRO A 39 -3.95 -11.46 -8.95
N GLN A 40 -5.27 -11.36 -9.08
CA GLN A 40 -5.92 -10.21 -9.71
C GLN A 40 -5.74 -8.91 -8.90
N GLU A 41 -5.89 -8.96 -7.59
CA GLU A 41 -5.66 -7.80 -6.70
C GLU A 41 -4.18 -7.47 -6.60
N ALA A 42 -3.33 -8.48 -6.59
CA ALA A 42 -1.88 -8.31 -6.58
C ALA A 42 -1.40 -7.53 -7.80
N GLU A 43 -1.83 -7.93 -9.00
CA GLU A 43 -1.51 -7.21 -10.23
C GLU A 43 -2.06 -5.78 -10.21
N TYR A 44 -3.30 -5.59 -9.74
CA TYR A 44 -3.88 -4.26 -9.61
C TYR A 44 -3.07 -3.36 -8.65
N CYS A 45 -2.69 -3.87 -7.48
CA CYS A 45 -1.86 -3.16 -6.51
C CYS A 45 -0.51 -2.79 -7.13
N MET A 46 0.19 -3.73 -7.76
CA MET A 46 1.49 -3.46 -8.38
C MET A 46 1.43 -2.46 -9.54
N HIS A 47 0.32 -2.45 -10.30
CA HIS A 47 0.14 -1.55 -11.43
C HIS A 47 -0.19 -0.11 -10.99
N ARG A 48 -0.77 0.05 -9.80
CA ARG A 48 -1.15 1.35 -9.23
C ARG A 48 -0.14 1.87 -8.20
N MET A 49 0.62 0.99 -7.55
CA MET A 49 1.65 1.35 -6.58
C MET A 49 2.87 1.95 -7.27
N SER A 50 3.40 3.01 -6.65
CA SER A 50 4.70 3.54 -7.04
C SER A 50 5.80 2.63 -6.54
N ARG A 51 6.88 2.50 -7.31
CA ARG A 51 8.08 1.77 -6.85
C ARG A 51 8.69 2.53 -5.68
N TYR A 52 8.97 1.82 -4.60
CA TYR A 52 9.64 2.39 -3.44
C TYR A 52 11.13 2.54 -3.78
N HIS A 53 11.58 3.79 -3.91
CA HIS A 53 12.90 4.14 -4.42
C HIS A 53 13.79 4.62 -3.27
N ASP A 54 14.13 3.69 -2.39
CA ASP A 54 14.95 3.97 -1.21
C ASP A 54 16.17 3.04 -1.22
N SER A 55 17.32 3.55 -0.78
CA SER A 55 18.61 2.83 -0.85
C SER A 55 18.62 1.51 -0.07
N SER A 56 17.68 1.35 0.86
CA SER A 56 17.52 0.17 1.71
C SER A 56 16.51 -0.85 1.15
N ALA A 57 15.80 -0.50 0.07
CA ALA A 57 14.70 -1.29 -0.44
C ALA A 57 15.17 -2.30 -1.51
N PRO A 58 14.77 -3.57 -1.41
CA PRO A 58 15.09 -4.56 -2.43
C PRO A 58 14.43 -4.20 -3.78
N PRO A 59 14.95 -4.73 -4.90
CA PRO A 59 14.30 -4.60 -6.20
C PRO A 59 12.87 -5.17 -6.12
N ASN A 60 11.91 -4.48 -6.74
CA ASN A 60 10.47 -4.77 -6.69
C ASN A 60 9.78 -4.46 -5.34
N SER A 61 10.26 -3.46 -4.61
CA SER A 61 9.53 -2.83 -3.52
C SER A 61 8.55 -1.77 -4.01
N TYR A 62 7.41 -1.70 -3.35
CA TYR A 62 6.29 -0.82 -3.66
C TYR A 62 5.88 0.00 -2.44
N ASP A 63 5.50 1.25 -2.69
CA ASP A 63 5.05 2.18 -1.68
C ASP A 63 3.51 2.12 -1.57
N TYR A 64 3.04 1.41 -0.55
CA TYR A 64 1.61 1.32 -0.26
C TYR A 64 1.06 2.66 0.29
N SER A 65 1.92 3.52 0.83
CA SER A 65 1.53 4.84 1.35
C SER A 65 1.00 5.76 0.25
N SER A 66 1.77 5.90 -0.83
CA SER A 66 1.41 6.65 -2.01
C SER A 66 0.18 6.07 -2.69
N PHE A 67 0.08 4.74 -2.79
CA PHE A 67 -1.10 4.09 -3.35
C PHE A 67 -2.37 4.38 -2.56
N SER A 68 -2.34 4.19 -1.24
CA SER A 68 -3.46 4.53 -0.36
C SER A 68 -3.82 5.99 -0.54
N ARG A 69 -2.85 6.90 -0.53
CA ARG A 69 -3.11 8.34 -0.70
C ARG A 69 -3.73 8.67 -2.05
N SER A 70 -3.29 8.01 -3.12
CA SER A 70 -3.89 8.15 -4.45
C SER A 70 -5.33 7.64 -4.53
N LEU A 71 -5.72 6.63 -3.75
CA LEU A 71 -7.10 6.14 -3.69
C LEU A 71 -8.05 7.12 -2.99
N PHE A 72 -7.61 7.77 -1.91
CA PHE A 72 -8.43 8.73 -1.15
C PHE A 72 -8.33 10.18 -1.66
N SER A 73 -7.48 10.45 -2.65
CA SER A 73 -7.37 11.77 -3.27
C SER A 73 -8.49 12.07 -4.29
N GLN A 74 -9.55 11.25 -4.35
CA GLN A 74 -10.58 11.30 -5.39
C GLN A 74 -11.98 11.64 -4.85
#